data_AF-A0A958GYU7-F1
#
_entry.id   AF-A0A958GYU7-F1
#
_cell.length_a   1.000
_cell.length_b   1.000
_cell.length_c   1.000
_cell.angle_alpha   90.00
_cell.angle_beta   90.00
_cell.angle_gamma   90.00
#
_symmetry.space_group_name_H-M   'P 1'
#
loop_
_entity.id
_entity.type
_entity.pdbx_description
1 polymer ?
#
loop_
_entity_poly.entity_id
_entity_poly.type
_entity_poly.pdbx_seq_one_letter_code
_entity_poly.pdbx_strand_id
1 'polypeptide(L)'
;MDFLYPSTERRGRCVQLTSYDKGPLRWMPGILADWSRRCVVLRPRQTHEAAAVEGAGLLTRLFVAFPNRIRPSLLREVVMRIYWDGDEHPAIETPVGDFFGIHHQTWRQYDSRFLSVVSGGMVCTAPMPFAKGFRITFTQDGNIPLPLFFYGMGYYELDEADVSPLRFRAQWRREALAEKHRPYTFLETDGSGLYLGLHLSTRNRDAWLLRAPWTWMLPRGLGLGQLEGWEELYIDGENESRHSGTGHEEYFNTGWYFSDGAFTGIDHGVLERSYRTGRTASYRYHWRDPLAFRESFRGIIHHGMNDVIPAEYASTAYWYQKGPAGGGYSIPPVEGRVPRVRDRGRKVFY
;
A
#
# COMPACT_ATOMS: atom_id res chain seq x y z
N MET A 1 0.04 -17.95 11.09
CA MET A 1 1.13 -17.07 11.59
C MET A 1 0.93 -16.82 13.09
N ASP A 2 0.76 -17.89 13.86
CA ASP A 2 0.29 -17.75 15.26
C ASP A 2 1.37 -17.15 16.15
N PHE A 3 2.63 -17.26 15.74
CA PHE A 3 3.80 -16.59 16.34
C PHE A 3 3.76 -15.06 16.30
N LEU A 4 2.81 -14.44 15.59
CA LEU A 4 2.58 -12.97 15.64
C LEU A 4 1.69 -12.56 16.81
N TYR A 5 1.00 -13.52 17.42
CA TYR A 5 0.14 -13.32 18.57
C TYR A 5 0.80 -13.92 19.81
N PRO A 6 0.56 -13.35 21.00
CA PRO A 6 1.05 -13.94 22.25
C PRO A 6 0.45 -15.35 22.45
N SER A 7 1.21 -16.25 23.04
CA SER A 7 0.88 -17.67 23.20
C SER A 7 -0.08 -17.99 24.36
N THR A 8 -0.40 -17.01 25.21
CA THR A 8 -1.23 -17.17 26.42
C THR A 8 -2.36 -16.13 26.47
N GLU A 9 -3.32 -16.30 27.40
CA GLU A 9 -4.37 -15.31 27.65
C GLU A 9 -3.77 -13.91 27.79
N ARG A 10 -4.35 -12.92 27.09
CA ARG A 10 -3.87 -11.54 27.05
C ARG A 10 -3.88 -10.91 28.44
N ARG A 11 -2.77 -11.03 29.17
CA ARG A 11 -2.48 -10.23 30.36
C ARG A 11 -1.98 -8.87 29.88
N GLY A 12 -2.90 -7.95 29.62
CA GLY A 12 -2.56 -6.65 29.06
C GLY A 12 -3.75 -5.71 28.97
N ARG A 13 -3.49 -4.40 29.03
CA ARG A 13 -4.54 -3.41 28.81
C ARG A 13 -4.83 -3.29 27.32
N CYS A 14 -6.12 -3.27 26.98
CA CYS A 14 -6.58 -2.88 25.65
C CYS A 14 -6.66 -1.36 25.59
N VAL A 15 -5.88 -0.73 24.71
CA VAL A 15 -5.79 0.71 24.60
C VAL A 15 -6.27 1.17 23.23
N GLN A 16 -6.94 2.33 23.20
CA GLN A 16 -7.31 3.00 21.97
C GLN A 16 -6.80 4.43 21.96
N LEU A 17 -5.95 4.75 20.99
CA LEU A 17 -5.54 6.11 20.67
C LEU A 17 -6.31 6.58 19.44
N THR A 18 -6.73 7.84 19.41
CA THR A 18 -7.43 8.39 18.24
C THR A 18 -6.95 9.81 17.95
N SER A 19 -7.51 10.41 16.90
CA SER A 19 -7.43 11.85 16.64
C SER A 19 -8.23 12.70 17.63
N TYR A 20 -8.90 12.08 18.61
CA TYR A 20 -9.67 12.80 19.61
C TYR A 20 -8.76 13.68 20.50
N ASP A 21 -9.17 14.93 20.70
CA ASP A 21 -8.46 15.98 21.46
C ASP A 21 -7.03 16.29 20.97
N LYS A 22 -6.71 15.91 19.73
CA LYS A 22 -5.41 16.17 19.09
C LYS A 22 -5.44 17.28 18.04
N GLY A 23 -6.63 17.82 17.75
CA GLY A 23 -6.79 19.01 16.92
C GLY A 23 -6.46 20.28 17.70
N PRO A 24 -6.16 21.40 17.03
CA PRO A 24 -6.01 22.67 17.72
C PRO A 24 -7.30 22.99 18.50
N LEU A 25 -7.16 23.36 19.78
CA LEU A 25 -8.25 23.95 20.54
C LEU A 25 -8.68 25.25 19.84
N ARG A 26 -9.97 25.32 19.46
CA ARG A 26 -10.77 26.47 19.01
C ARG A 26 -11.00 26.72 17.51
N TRP A 27 -12.31 26.66 17.20
CA TRP A 27 -13.12 27.61 16.41
C TRP A 27 -13.05 27.56 14.87
N MET A 28 -13.96 26.78 14.28
CA MET A 28 -14.54 27.10 12.96
C MET A 28 -15.90 27.79 13.18
N PRO A 29 -16.09 29.07 12.82
CA PRO A 29 -17.39 29.72 12.91
C PRO A 29 -18.43 28.98 12.04
N GLY A 30 -19.57 28.63 12.63
CA GLY A 30 -20.73 28.11 11.89
C GLY A 30 -20.93 26.59 11.95
N ILE A 31 -20.07 25.82 12.63
CA ILE A 31 -20.33 24.40 12.88
C ILE A 31 -20.83 24.24 14.33
N LEU A 32 -22.09 23.82 14.48
CA LEU A 32 -22.84 23.69 15.75
C LEU A 32 -22.32 22.62 16.73
N ALA A 33 -21.10 22.11 16.57
CA ALA A 33 -20.47 21.15 17.50
C ALA A 33 -18.94 21.28 17.47
N ASP A 34 -18.26 20.95 18.58
CA ASP A 34 -16.80 20.97 18.72
C ASP A 34 -16.12 19.82 17.94
N TRP A 35 -16.22 19.85 16.60
CA TRP A 35 -15.59 18.87 15.72
C TRP A 35 -14.06 18.93 15.78
N SER A 36 -13.49 20.04 16.25
CA SER A 36 -12.04 20.20 16.51
C SER A 36 -11.47 19.16 17.46
N ARG A 37 -12.29 18.61 18.36
CA ARG A 37 -11.86 17.53 19.26
C ARG A 37 -11.89 16.14 18.64
N ARG A 38 -12.32 15.95 17.39
CA ARG A 38 -12.45 14.60 16.81
C ARG A 38 -11.46 14.33 15.69
N CYS A 39 -10.98 15.37 15.02
CA CYS A 39 -10.07 15.29 13.89
C CYS A 39 -8.87 16.20 14.07
N VAL A 40 -7.86 16.00 13.23
CA VAL A 40 -6.72 16.88 13.11
C VAL A 40 -6.72 17.59 11.76
N VAL A 41 -6.09 18.76 11.72
CA VAL A 41 -5.80 19.47 10.47
C VAL A 41 -4.38 19.10 10.05
N LEU A 42 -4.23 18.41 8.92
CA LEU A 42 -2.90 18.23 8.32
C LEU A 42 -2.57 19.46 7.49
N ARG A 43 -1.59 20.24 7.95
CA ARG A 43 -1.15 21.45 7.25
C ARG A 43 -0.21 21.11 6.08
N PRO A 44 -0.22 21.90 5.00
CA PRO A 44 0.67 21.69 3.86
C PRO A 44 2.13 21.60 4.29
N ARG A 45 2.86 20.63 3.72
CA ARG A 45 4.29 20.39 3.94
C ARG A 45 4.67 20.21 5.42
N GLN A 46 3.71 19.81 6.26
CA GLN A 46 3.95 19.55 7.69
C GLN A 46 3.66 18.09 8.04
N THR A 47 4.39 17.62 9.04
CA THR A 47 4.22 16.31 9.65
C THR A 47 3.44 16.46 10.94
N HIS A 48 2.36 15.69 11.05
CA HIS A 48 1.60 15.50 12.27
C HIS A 48 2.05 14.22 12.96
N GLU A 49 2.51 14.31 14.21
CA GLU A 49 2.78 13.12 15.02
C GLU A 49 1.47 12.60 15.62
N ALA A 50 1.04 11.44 15.15
CA ALA A 50 -0.25 10.88 15.50
C ALA A 50 -0.21 10.10 16.83
N ALA A 51 0.93 9.43 17.08
CA ALA A 51 1.21 8.68 18.30
C ALA A 51 2.72 8.52 18.50
N ALA A 52 3.15 8.56 19.75
CA ALA A 52 4.44 8.10 20.24
C ALA A 52 4.14 7.29 21.52
N VAL A 53 4.28 5.98 21.43
CA VAL A 53 3.95 5.03 22.51
C VAL A 53 5.22 4.31 22.91
N GLU A 54 5.44 4.18 24.21
CA GLU A 54 6.55 3.42 24.80
C GLU A 54 6.06 2.05 25.28
N GLY A 55 7.00 1.13 25.48
CA GLY A 55 6.74 -0.22 26.00
C GLY A 55 6.44 -1.25 24.92
N ALA A 56 6.10 -2.47 25.37
CA ALA A 56 5.86 -3.63 24.53
C ALA A 56 4.36 -3.84 24.25
N GLY A 57 4.04 -4.37 23.07
CA GLY A 57 2.66 -4.58 22.70
C GLY A 57 2.41 -5.09 21.29
N LEU A 58 1.13 -5.05 20.92
CA LEU A 58 0.62 -5.50 19.64
C LEU A 58 -0.43 -4.52 19.11
N LEU A 59 -0.10 -3.77 18.07
CA LEU A 59 -1.07 -2.94 17.35
C LEU A 59 -1.93 -3.88 16.49
N THR A 60 -3.24 -3.83 16.69
CA THR A 60 -4.21 -4.77 16.07
C THR A 60 -5.22 -4.09 15.18
N ARG A 61 -5.34 -2.76 15.28
CA ARG A 61 -6.24 -1.98 14.43
C ARG A 61 -5.65 -0.62 14.15
N LEU A 62 -5.48 -0.28 12.88
CA LEU A 62 -5.22 1.07 12.41
C LEU A 62 -6.41 1.51 11.55
N PHE A 63 -6.99 2.65 11.86
CA PHE A 63 -8.09 3.26 11.13
C PHE A 63 -7.69 4.64 10.65
N VAL A 64 -8.06 4.98 9.41
CA VAL A 64 -7.93 6.31 8.84
C VAL A 64 -9.18 6.67 8.05
N ALA A 65 -9.62 7.93 8.14
CA ALA A 65 -10.66 8.47 7.28
C ALA A 65 -10.44 9.97 7.03
N PHE A 66 -10.72 10.41 5.80
CA PHE A 66 -10.65 11.82 5.38
C PHE A 66 -11.42 11.99 4.05
N PRO A 67 -11.82 13.22 3.66
CA PRO A 67 -12.64 13.49 2.47
C PRO A 67 -11.89 13.32 1.13
N ASN A 68 -11.32 12.13 0.91
CA ASN A 68 -10.55 11.76 -0.28
C ASN A 68 -11.37 11.81 -1.58
N ARG A 69 -12.70 11.64 -1.52
CA ARG A 69 -13.57 11.66 -2.71
C ARG A 69 -13.69 13.05 -3.35
N ILE A 70 -13.54 14.11 -2.55
CA ILE A 70 -13.56 15.50 -3.03
C ILE A 70 -12.24 15.82 -3.74
N ARG A 71 -11.14 15.30 -3.21
CA ARG A 71 -9.79 15.51 -3.75
C ARG A 71 -9.00 14.20 -3.74
N PRO A 72 -9.13 13.39 -4.81
CA PRO A 72 -8.49 12.06 -4.88
C PRO A 72 -6.97 12.07 -4.73
N SER A 73 -6.30 13.17 -5.11
CA SER A 73 -4.86 13.32 -4.95
C SER A 73 -4.37 13.18 -3.50
N LEU A 74 -5.24 13.49 -2.52
CA LEU A 74 -4.95 13.30 -1.09
C LEU A 74 -4.51 11.86 -0.74
N LEU A 75 -5.00 10.87 -1.48
CA LEU A 75 -4.61 9.46 -1.31
C LEU A 75 -3.12 9.23 -1.53
N ARG A 76 -2.44 10.10 -2.30
CA ARG A 76 -0.99 10.06 -2.56
C ARG A 76 -0.19 11.25 -2.04
N GLU A 77 -0.87 12.31 -1.62
CA GLU A 77 -0.25 13.47 -0.98
C GLU A 77 0.00 13.23 0.52
N VAL A 78 -0.88 12.50 1.21
CA VAL A 78 -0.67 12.16 2.62
C VAL A 78 0.21 10.92 2.73
N VAL A 79 1.39 11.07 3.30
CA VAL A 79 2.35 9.98 3.57
C VAL A 79 2.21 9.54 5.01
N MET A 80 2.06 8.24 5.23
CA MET A 80 2.09 7.62 6.54
C MET A 80 3.46 7.02 6.79
N ARG A 81 3.99 7.27 7.99
CA ARG A 81 5.20 6.62 8.49
C ARG A 81 4.95 5.92 9.81
N ILE A 82 5.45 4.71 9.94
CA ILE A 82 5.43 3.96 11.21
C ILE A 82 6.85 3.50 11.54
N TYR A 83 7.28 3.80 12.75
CA TYR A 83 8.58 3.47 13.32
C TYR A 83 8.35 2.50 14.47
N TRP A 84 9.17 1.45 14.54
CA TRP A 84 9.11 0.46 15.61
C TRP A 84 10.32 0.59 16.50
N ASP A 85 10.15 0.35 17.80
CA ASP A 85 11.22 0.13 18.78
C ASP A 85 12.31 1.21 18.86
N GLY A 86 11.96 2.46 18.52
CA GLY A 86 12.91 3.57 18.50
C GLY A 86 13.79 3.64 17.25
N ASP A 87 13.48 2.86 16.21
CA ASP A 87 14.17 2.92 14.92
C ASP A 87 14.16 4.34 14.34
N GLU A 88 15.32 4.77 13.83
CA GLU A 88 15.46 6.05 13.14
C GLU A 88 14.69 6.07 11.81
N HIS A 89 14.71 4.94 11.10
CA HIS A 89 14.05 4.78 9.81
C HIS A 89 12.65 4.18 9.95
N PRO A 90 11.68 4.61 9.13
CA PRO A 90 10.34 4.06 9.18
C PRO A 90 10.32 2.64 8.59
N ALA A 91 9.67 1.71 9.29
CA ALA A 91 9.39 0.37 8.79
C ALA A 91 8.24 0.35 7.78
N ILE A 92 7.38 1.37 7.83
CA ILE A 92 6.30 1.62 6.87
C ILE A 92 6.47 3.04 6.37
N GLU A 93 6.65 3.22 5.07
CA GLU A 93 6.64 4.54 4.44
C GLU A 93 5.86 4.46 3.12
N THR A 94 4.62 4.95 3.16
CA THR A 94 3.66 4.75 2.06
C THR A 94 2.71 5.94 1.94
N PRO A 95 2.20 6.25 0.74
CA PRO A 95 1.01 7.08 0.65
C PRO A 95 -0.17 6.37 1.29
N VAL A 96 -0.98 7.08 2.08
CA VAL A 96 -2.07 6.49 2.87
C VAL A 96 -3.02 5.68 1.99
N GLY A 97 -3.41 6.20 0.83
CA GLY A 97 -4.32 5.49 -0.07
C GLY A 97 -3.74 4.18 -0.59
N ASP A 98 -2.50 4.19 -1.06
CA ASP A 98 -1.86 2.98 -1.60
C ASP A 98 -1.53 1.95 -0.50
N PHE A 99 -1.30 2.36 0.77
CA PHE A 99 -1.21 1.42 1.90
C PHE A 99 -2.49 0.61 2.10
N PHE A 100 -3.65 1.24 1.88
CA PHE A 100 -4.96 0.60 2.01
C PHE A 100 -5.49 0.05 0.68
N GLY A 101 -4.68 -0.11 -0.36
CA GLY A 101 -5.14 -0.68 -1.63
C GLY A 101 -6.08 0.23 -2.44
N ILE A 102 -6.07 1.55 -2.21
CA ILE A 102 -6.84 2.49 -3.02
C ILE A 102 -6.02 2.91 -4.24
N HIS A 103 -6.03 2.03 -5.23
CA HIS A 103 -5.29 2.18 -6.47
C HIS A 103 -5.83 3.30 -7.36
N HIS A 104 -4.95 3.84 -8.23
CA HIS A 104 -5.29 4.90 -9.20
C HIS A 104 -5.99 6.13 -8.60
N GLN A 105 -5.87 6.34 -7.28
CA GLN A 105 -6.64 7.33 -6.52
C GLN A 105 -8.16 7.19 -6.73
N THR A 106 -8.65 5.99 -6.99
CA THR A 106 -10.05 5.73 -7.29
C THR A 106 -10.65 4.89 -6.17
N TRP A 107 -11.63 5.45 -5.45
CA TRP A 107 -12.26 4.75 -4.33
C TRP A 107 -13.00 3.50 -4.83
N ARG A 108 -12.51 2.33 -4.43
CA ARG A 108 -13.15 1.02 -4.62
C ARG A 108 -13.33 0.39 -3.25
N GLN A 109 -14.53 -0.11 -2.99
CA GLN A 109 -14.80 -0.78 -1.73
C GLN A 109 -14.34 -2.23 -1.83
N TYR A 110 -13.67 -2.71 -0.79
CA TYR A 110 -13.30 -4.11 -0.64
C TYR A 110 -13.06 -4.43 0.84
N ASP A 111 -13.18 -5.70 1.16
CA ASP A 111 -12.87 -6.25 2.47
C ASP A 111 -12.01 -7.49 2.27
N SER A 112 -10.89 -7.55 2.97
CA SER A 112 -9.89 -8.62 2.87
C SER A 112 -9.39 -9.00 4.26
N ARG A 113 -8.49 -9.98 4.35
CA ARG A 113 -7.95 -10.46 5.62
C ARG A 113 -7.37 -9.35 6.50
N PHE A 114 -6.59 -8.46 5.90
CA PHE A 114 -5.81 -7.48 6.64
C PHE A 114 -6.24 -6.05 6.39
N LEU A 115 -6.83 -5.76 5.23
CA LEU A 115 -7.20 -4.41 4.84
C LEU A 115 -8.68 -4.36 4.46
N SER A 116 -9.35 -3.29 4.87
CA SER A 116 -10.75 -3.03 4.57
C SER A 116 -10.93 -1.57 4.18
N VAL A 117 -11.61 -1.33 3.06
CA VAL A 117 -11.96 -0.01 2.57
C VAL A 117 -13.46 0.00 2.31
N VAL A 118 -14.23 0.54 3.26
CA VAL A 118 -15.69 0.47 3.25
C VAL A 118 -16.27 1.79 3.75
N SER A 119 -17.28 2.31 3.06
CA SER A 119 -18.07 3.49 3.50
C SER A 119 -17.26 4.72 3.94
N GLY A 120 -16.11 4.96 3.31
CA GLY A 120 -15.22 6.10 3.61
C GLY A 120 -14.16 5.85 4.68
N GLY A 121 -14.21 4.69 5.35
CA GLY A 121 -13.18 4.23 6.29
C GLY A 121 -12.13 3.36 5.60
N MET A 122 -10.90 3.47 6.08
CA MET A 122 -9.79 2.58 5.75
C MET A 122 -9.32 1.93 7.05
N VAL A 123 -9.26 0.60 7.09
CA VAL A 123 -8.89 -0.18 8.27
C VAL A 123 -7.80 -1.17 7.90
N CYS A 124 -6.80 -1.29 8.76
CA CYS A 124 -5.81 -2.35 8.75
C CYS A 124 -5.88 -3.12 10.06
N THR A 125 -5.99 -4.44 9.96
CA THR A 125 -6.05 -5.39 11.07
C THR A 125 -4.88 -6.37 11.09
N ALA A 126 -3.85 -6.13 10.25
CA ALA A 126 -2.61 -6.88 10.32
C ALA A 126 -2.00 -6.73 11.72
N PRO A 127 -1.61 -7.83 12.40
CA PRO A 127 -0.94 -7.75 13.69
C PRO A 127 0.42 -7.08 13.53
N MET A 128 0.71 -6.03 14.30
CA MET A 128 1.99 -5.32 14.25
C MET A 128 2.63 -5.33 15.65
N PRO A 129 3.45 -6.36 15.96
CA PRO A 129 4.16 -6.46 17.24
C PRO A 129 5.21 -5.35 17.39
N PHE A 130 5.41 -4.86 18.61
CA PHE A 130 6.46 -3.89 18.96
C PHE A 130 6.97 -4.18 20.39
N ALA A 131 8.28 -4.06 20.63
CA ALA A 131 8.91 -4.40 21.90
C ALA A 131 9.25 -3.18 22.76
N LYS A 132 9.63 -2.06 22.14
CA LYS A 132 10.06 -0.83 22.87
C LYS A 132 9.16 0.37 22.60
N GLY A 133 8.22 0.23 21.69
CA GLY A 133 7.23 1.23 21.38
C GLY A 133 6.99 1.39 19.89
N PHE A 134 6.15 2.34 19.54
CA PHE A 134 5.94 2.74 18.15
C PHE A 134 5.69 4.23 18.03
N ARG A 135 6.04 4.78 16.87
CA ARG A 135 5.71 6.14 16.47
C ARG A 135 4.99 6.13 15.14
N ILE A 136 3.89 6.87 15.03
CA ILE A 136 3.14 7.01 13.77
C ILE A 136 3.06 8.49 13.42
N THR A 137 3.40 8.82 12.18
CA THR A 137 3.28 10.19 11.66
C THR A 137 2.52 10.22 10.34
N PHE A 138 1.85 11.34 10.08
CA PHE A 138 1.22 11.65 8.81
C PHE A 138 1.76 12.97 8.28
N THR A 139 2.37 12.95 7.10
CA THR A 139 2.88 14.14 6.43
C THR A 139 1.96 14.50 5.27
N GLN A 140 1.46 15.74 5.24
CA GLN A 140 0.71 16.25 4.10
C GLN A 140 1.70 16.91 3.13
N ASP A 141 2.18 16.17 2.14
CA ASP A 141 3.16 16.69 1.17
C ASP A 141 2.52 17.59 0.09
N GLY A 142 1.19 17.64 0.02
CA GLY A 142 0.47 18.55 -0.85
C GLY A 142 0.55 20.01 -0.40
N ASN A 143 0.07 20.92 -1.25
CA ASN A 143 0.06 22.36 -0.99
C ASN A 143 -1.25 22.87 -0.38
N ILE A 144 -2.25 21.99 -0.23
CA ILE A 144 -3.58 22.37 0.26
C ILE A 144 -3.84 21.63 1.59
N PRO A 145 -4.26 22.34 2.65
CA PRO A 145 -4.54 21.73 3.94
C PRO A 145 -5.61 20.66 3.85
N LEU A 146 -5.56 19.68 4.77
CA LEU A 146 -6.60 18.69 4.98
C LEU A 146 -7.23 18.91 6.36
N PRO A 147 -8.38 19.62 6.45
CA PRO A 147 -8.94 20.03 7.73
C PRO A 147 -9.65 18.91 8.49
N LEU A 148 -10.04 17.83 7.80
CA LEU A 148 -10.78 16.72 8.37
C LEU A 148 -10.01 15.41 8.19
N PHE A 149 -9.06 15.15 9.09
CA PHE A 149 -8.30 13.90 9.12
C PHE A 149 -8.56 13.15 10.43
N PHE A 150 -9.09 11.94 10.31
CA PHE A 150 -9.45 11.08 11.43
C PHE A 150 -8.56 9.85 11.44
N TYR A 151 -8.13 9.43 12.63
CA TYR A 151 -7.42 8.17 12.80
C TYR A 151 -7.73 7.51 14.14
N GLY A 152 -7.51 6.21 14.19
CA GLY A 152 -7.64 5.40 15.40
C GLY A 152 -6.66 4.24 15.41
N MET A 153 -6.11 3.92 16.57
CA MET A 153 -5.12 2.87 16.79
C MET A 153 -5.57 2.06 18.01
N GLY A 154 -5.91 0.79 17.79
CA GLY A 154 -6.21 -0.16 18.86
C GLY A 154 -5.03 -1.10 19.05
N TYR A 155 -4.51 -1.19 20.27
CA TYR A 155 -3.38 -2.05 20.61
C TYR A 155 -3.54 -2.69 21.99
N TYR A 156 -2.79 -3.77 22.19
CA TYR A 156 -2.63 -4.41 23.50
C TYR A 156 -1.23 -4.07 24.02
N GLU A 157 -1.15 -3.68 25.28
CA GLU A 157 0.11 -3.72 26.03
C GLU A 157 0.43 -5.19 26.34
N LEU A 158 1.69 -5.58 26.19
CA LEU A 158 2.18 -6.93 26.43
C LEU A 158 3.48 -6.86 27.24
N ASP A 159 3.84 -7.97 27.88
CA ASP A 159 5.21 -8.15 28.37
C ASP A 159 6.15 -8.35 27.18
N GLU A 160 7.37 -7.79 27.24
CA GLU A 160 8.34 -7.84 26.13
C GLU A 160 8.67 -9.29 25.71
N ALA A 161 8.67 -10.22 26.67
CA ALA A 161 8.92 -11.64 26.42
C ALA A 161 7.84 -12.32 25.55
N ASP A 162 6.62 -11.75 25.50
CA ASP A 162 5.49 -12.29 24.74
C ASP A 162 5.37 -11.66 23.35
N VAL A 163 6.23 -10.68 23.02
CA VAL A 163 6.22 -9.99 21.73
C VAL A 163 7.04 -10.77 20.71
N SER A 164 6.42 -11.04 19.55
CA SER A 164 7.11 -11.62 18.39
C SER A 164 8.35 -10.79 18.01
N PRO A 165 9.48 -11.39 17.60
CA PRO A 165 10.66 -10.63 17.16
C PRO A 165 10.49 -9.98 15.78
N LEU A 166 9.34 -10.20 15.12
CA LEU A 166 9.05 -9.70 13.78
C LEU A 166 8.32 -8.35 13.84
N ARG A 167 8.66 -7.47 12.90
CA ARG A 167 7.99 -6.18 12.70
C ARG A 167 7.27 -6.16 11.37
N PHE A 168 6.05 -5.64 11.39
CA PHE A 168 5.27 -5.42 10.17
C PHE A 168 5.89 -4.28 9.36
N ARG A 169 6.05 -4.49 8.07
CA ARG A 169 6.68 -3.57 7.14
C ARG A 169 5.81 -3.40 5.90
N ALA A 170 5.88 -2.21 5.32
CA ALA A 170 5.24 -1.93 4.06
C ALA A 170 6.01 -0.87 3.27
N GLN A 171 6.18 -1.15 1.99
CA GLN A 171 6.92 -0.28 1.08
C GLN A 171 6.10 -0.09 -0.18
N TRP A 172 5.89 1.18 -0.53
CA TRP A 172 5.19 1.54 -1.75
C TRP A 172 6.22 1.87 -2.83
N ARG A 173 6.13 1.31 -4.03
CA ARG A 173 6.98 1.65 -5.18
C ARG A 173 6.12 2.13 -6.35
N ARG A 174 6.71 2.90 -7.27
CA ARG A 174 6.03 3.33 -8.50
C ARG A 174 7.01 3.56 -9.64
N GLU A 175 6.63 3.10 -10.83
CA GLU A 175 7.20 3.53 -12.09
C GLU A 175 6.13 4.24 -12.92
N ALA A 176 6.39 5.51 -13.24
CA ALA A 176 5.47 6.32 -14.05
C ALA A 176 5.35 5.81 -15.48
N LEU A 177 6.38 5.10 -15.95
CA LEU A 177 6.40 4.30 -17.16
C LEU A 177 7.48 3.25 -16.95
N ALA A 178 7.12 1.97 -17.09
CA ALA A 178 8.05 0.87 -16.95
C ALA A 178 9.12 0.94 -18.05
N GLU A 179 10.37 0.66 -17.67
CA GLU A 179 11.48 0.62 -18.61
C GLU A 179 11.41 -0.62 -19.50
N LYS A 180 11.66 -0.45 -20.81
CA LYS A 180 11.62 -1.58 -21.75
C LYS A 180 12.71 -2.59 -21.41
N HIS A 181 12.39 -3.88 -21.51
CA HIS A 181 13.32 -4.98 -21.25
C HIS A 181 13.82 -5.05 -19.79
N ARG A 182 13.14 -4.36 -18.87
CA ARG A 182 13.41 -4.45 -17.44
C ARG A 182 12.11 -4.70 -16.68
N PRO A 183 12.02 -5.76 -15.86
CA PRO A 183 10.85 -6.00 -15.03
C PRO A 183 10.71 -4.94 -13.94
N TYR A 184 9.50 -4.79 -13.42
CA TYR A 184 9.21 -3.91 -12.31
C TYR A 184 9.51 -4.59 -10.98
N THR A 185 10.44 -4.04 -10.19
CA THR A 185 10.74 -4.55 -8.84
C THR A 185 9.77 -3.96 -7.83
N PHE A 186 8.91 -4.81 -7.24
CA PHE A 186 7.95 -4.39 -6.22
C PHE A 186 8.49 -4.48 -4.79
N LEU A 187 9.46 -5.36 -4.52
CA LEU A 187 10.14 -5.46 -3.24
C LEU A 187 11.58 -5.95 -3.43
N GLU A 188 12.49 -5.40 -2.63
CA GLU A 188 13.87 -5.87 -2.49
C GLU A 188 14.31 -5.49 -1.08
N THR A 189 14.70 -6.48 -0.30
CA THR A 189 15.07 -6.30 1.11
C THR A 189 16.03 -7.40 1.58
N ASP A 190 16.96 -7.03 2.44
CA ASP A 190 17.86 -7.94 3.14
C ASP A 190 17.39 -8.20 4.57
N GLY A 191 17.75 -9.35 5.11
CA GLY A 191 17.43 -9.81 6.46
C GLY A 191 16.57 -11.06 6.47
N SER A 192 16.00 -11.38 7.64
CA SER A 192 15.15 -12.57 7.82
C SER A 192 13.72 -12.17 8.13
N GLY A 193 12.77 -12.78 7.42
CA GLY A 193 11.37 -12.41 7.49
C GLY A 193 10.42 -13.35 6.78
N LEU A 194 9.22 -12.83 6.55
CA LEU A 194 8.11 -13.51 5.91
C LEU A 194 7.37 -12.52 5.01
N TYR A 195 7.40 -12.77 3.71
CA TYR A 195 6.66 -11.99 2.74
C TYR A 195 5.16 -12.25 2.90
N LEU A 196 4.37 -11.18 3.06
CA LEU A 196 2.94 -11.26 3.34
C LEU A 196 2.10 -11.10 2.08
N GLY A 197 2.47 -10.22 1.16
CA GLY A 197 1.71 -10.03 -0.06
C GLY A 197 1.90 -8.69 -0.76
N LEU A 198 1.10 -8.50 -1.80
CA LEU A 198 1.19 -7.38 -2.72
C LEU A 198 -0.18 -6.78 -2.98
N HIS A 199 -0.25 -5.46 -2.97
CA HIS A 199 -1.26 -4.68 -3.65
C HIS A 199 -0.62 -4.07 -4.89
N LEU A 200 -1.18 -4.32 -6.08
CA LEU A 200 -0.59 -3.89 -7.34
C LEU A 200 -1.61 -3.18 -8.22
N SER A 201 -1.17 -2.09 -8.84
CA SER A 201 -1.93 -1.38 -9.85
C SER A 201 -1.10 -1.16 -11.10
N THR A 202 -1.71 -1.45 -12.24
CA THR A 202 -1.09 -1.21 -13.54
C THR A 202 -1.97 -0.34 -14.42
N ARG A 203 -1.35 0.31 -15.39
CA ARG A 203 -2.08 0.96 -16.48
C ARG A 203 -1.31 0.83 -17.78
N ASN A 204 -1.88 0.12 -18.75
CA ASN A 204 -1.38 0.13 -20.11
C ASN A 204 -1.46 1.53 -20.72
N ARG A 205 -0.36 1.99 -21.33
CA ARG A 205 -0.23 3.28 -22.01
C ARG A 205 -0.07 3.13 -23.52
N ASP A 206 -0.07 1.90 -24.04
CA ASP A 206 -0.09 1.64 -25.46
C ASP A 206 -1.41 2.12 -26.07
N ALA A 207 -1.34 2.71 -27.27
CA ALA A 207 -2.50 3.14 -28.03
C ALA A 207 -3.14 1.94 -28.76
N TRP A 208 -3.50 0.91 -27.99
CA TRP A 208 -3.86 -0.41 -28.52
C TRP A 208 -5.05 -0.38 -29.49
N LEU A 209 -6.02 0.53 -29.28
CA LEU A 209 -7.16 0.74 -30.18
C LEU A 209 -6.78 1.26 -31.58
N LEU A 210 -5.61 1.90 -31.73
CA LEU A 210 -5.11 2.37 -33.02
C LEU A 210 -4.34 1.29 -33.79
N ARG A 211 -4.11 0.13 -33.16
CA ARG A 211 -3.43 -0.98 -33.81
C ARG A 211 -4.41 -1.75 -34.68
N ALA A 212 -3.85 -2.52 -35.60
CA ALA A 212 -4.59 -3.43 -36.43
C ALA A 212 -5.44 -4.43 -35.59
N PRO A 213 -6.72 -4.67 -35.95
CA PRO A 213 -7.63 -5.51 -35.17
C PRO A 213 -7.13 -6.92 -34.89
N TRP A 214 -6.39 -7.54 -35.82
CA TRP A 214 -5.83 -8.88 -35.63
C TRP A 214 -4.75 -8.93 -34.53
N THR A 215 -4.22 -7.78 -34.09
CA THR A 215 -3.26 -7.70 -32.97
C THR A 215 -3.92 -7.49 -31.62
N TRP A 216 -5.24 -7.35 -31.56
CA TRP A 216 -5.94 -7.00 -30.31
C TRP A 216 -6.08 -8.16 -29.34
N MET A 217 -6.04 -9.40 -29.83
CA MET A 217 -6.14 -10.60 -29.00
C MET A 217 -4.77 -10.96 -28.39
N LEU A 218 -4.55 -12.23 -28.03
CA LEU A 218 -3.29 -12.69 -27.43
C LEU A 218 -2.06 -12.27 -28.26
N PRO A 219 -0.95 -11.80 -27.63
CA PRO A 219 -0.72 -11.56 -26.19
C PRO A 219 -1.06 -10.12 -25.74
N ARG A 220 -1.84 -9.36 -26.51
CA ARG A 220 -2.13 -7.93 -26.22
C ARG A 220 -3.40 -7.72 -25.41
N GLY A 221 -4.20 -8.75 -25.22
CA GLY A 221 -5.28 -8.80 -24.22
C GLY A 221 -6.29 -7.67 -24.29
N LEU A 222 -6.66 -7.20 -25.48
CA LEU A 222 -7.57 -6.06 -25.67
C LEU A 222 -7.14 -4.81 -24.88
N GLY A 223 -5.84 -4.52 -24.88
CA GLY A 223 -5.25 -3.41 -24.13
C GLY A 223 -4.82 -3.76 -22.71
N LEU A 224 -4.84 -5.04 -22.34
CA LEU A 224 -4.35 -5.57 -21.07
C LEU A 224 -3.12 -6.47 -21.22
N GLY A 225 -2.40 -6.38 -22.35
CA GLY A 225 -1.22 -7.22 -22.61
C GLY A 225 -0.08 -7.10 -21.59
N GLN A 226 -0.07 -6.07 -20.73
CA GLN A 226 0.85 -6.01 -19.60
C GLN A 226 0.62 -7.16 -18.59
N LEU A 227 -0.57 -7.79 -18.61
CA LEU A 227 -0.89 -8.90 -17.73
C LEU A 227 -0.22 -10.22 -18.15
N GLU A 228 0.29 -10.31 -19.38
CA GLU A 228 1.09 -11.49 -19.80
C GLU A 228 2.46 -11.57 -19.13
N GLY A 229 2.85 -10.54 -18.37
CA GLY A 229 4.10 -10.57 -17.62
C GLY A 229 3.94 -11.38 -16.35
N TRP A 230 4.84 -12.31 -16.09
CA TRP A 230 4.84 -13.12 -14.87
C TRP A 230 5.63 -12.46 -13.75
N GLU A 231 5.38 -12.88 -12.53
CA GLU A 231 6.21 -12.60 -11.37
C GLU A 231 7.39 -13.56 -11.26
N GLU A 232 8.48 -13.07 -10.69
CA GLU A 232 9.59 -13.90 -10.24
C GLU A 232 9.98 -13.49 -8.83
N LEU A 233 10.09 -14.48 -7.94
CA LEU A 233 10.48 -14.27 -6.56
C LEU A 233 11.84 -14.94 -6.31
N TYR A 234 12.79 -14.14 -5.83
CA TYR A 234 14.15 -14.54 -5.51
C TYR A 234 14.28 -14.53 -3.99
N ILE A 235 14.59 -15.68 -3.40
CA ILE A 235 14.67 -15.87 -1.94
C ILE A 235 16.11 -16.22 -1.60
N ASP A 236 16.66 -15.57 -0.57
CA ASP A 236 17.98 -15.85 -0.01
C ASP A 236 19.11 -15.84 -1.06
N GLY A 237 19.14 -14.79 -1.89
CA GLY A 237 20.22 -14.53 -2.84
C GLY A 237 20.30 -15.49 -4.02
N GLU A 238 19.25 -16.27 -4.29
CA GLU A 238 19.19 -17.15 -5.47
C GLU A 238 19.45 -16.38 -6.78
N ASN A 239 20.28 -16.95 -7.68
CA ASN A 239 20.58 -16.36 -8.98
C ASN A 239 19.48 -16.58 -10.03
N GLU A 240 18.66 -17.62 -9.83
CA GLU A 240 17.52 -17.96 -10.67
C GLU A 240 16.30 -18.11 -9.78
N SER A 241 15.16 -17.55 -10.19
CA SER A 241 13.93 -17.70 -9.42
C SER A 241 13.42 -19.13 -9.48
N ARG A 242 13.15 -19.71 -8.32
CA ARG A 242 12.41 -20.98 -8.19
C ARG A 242 10.90 -20.79 -8.04
N HIS A 243 10.47 -19.54 -8.03
CA HIS A 243 9.10 -19.10 -7.84
C HIS A 243 8.74 -18.14 -8.98
N SER A 244 8.61 -18.71 -10.17
CA SER A 244 8.16 -17.99 -11.37
C SER A 244 6.72 -18.37 -11.66
N GLY A 245 5.89 -17.36 -11.94
CA GLY A 245 4.53 -17.54 -12.42
C GLY A 245 4.46 -17.67 -13.94
N THR A 246 3.23 -17.61 -14.46
CA THR A 246 2.94 -17.69 -15.90
C THR A 246 2.30 -16.42 -16.46
N GLY A 247 1.82 -15.54 -15.57
CA GLY A 247 1.10 -14.34 -15.94
C GLY A 247 0.70 -13.53 -14.70
N HIS A 248 0.52 -12.24 -14.90
CA HIS A 248 0.25 -11.28 -13.84
C HIS A 248 -1.06 -11.63 -13.14
N GLU A 249 -2.12 -11.90 -13.90
CA GLU A 249 -3.43 -12.19 -13.34
C GLU A 249 -3.42 -13.51 -12.57
N GLU A 250 -2.58 -14.44 -12.98
CA GLU A 250 -2.42 -15.76 -12.37
C GLU A 250 -1.70 -15.65 -11.03
N TYR A 251 -0.71 -14.75 -10.90
CA TYR A 251 -0.17 -14.38 -9.59
C TYR A 251 -1.27 -13.94 -8.62
N PHE A 252 -2.34 -13.30 -9.08
CA PHE A 252 -3.46 -12.90 -8.23
C PHE A 252 -4.57 -13.96 -8.10
N ASN A 253 -4.29 -15.22 -8.44
CA ASN A 253 -5.22 -16.35 -8.47
C ASN A 253 -6.45 -16.13 -9.36
N THR A 254 -6.23 -15.47 -10.50
CA THR A 254 -7.25 -15.27 -11.52
C THR A 254 -6.75 -15.77 -12.87
N GLY A 255 -7.47 -15.51 -13.95
CA GLY A 255 -7.05 -15.91 -15.29
C GLY A 255 -7.73 -15.07 -16.37
N TRP A 256 -7.19 -15.18 -17.58
CA TRP A 256 -7.76 -14.58 -18.78
C TRP A 256 -7.97 -13.06 -18.65
N TYR A 257 -6.92 -12.33 -18.27
CA TYR A 257 -6.94 -10.88 -18.12
C TYR A 257 -8.02 -10.35 -17.17
N PHE A 258 -8.29 -11.07 -16.08
CA PHE A 258 -9.39 -10.79 -15.14
C PHE A 258 -10.76 -10.78 -15.84
N SER A 259 -11.07 -11.81 -16.64
CA SER A 259 -12.23 -11.85 -17.56
C SER A 259 -13.58 -11.42 -16.96
N ASP A 260 -13.89 -11.86 -15.74
CA ASP A 260 -15.14 -11.50 -15.04
C ASP A 260 -15.10 -10.14 -14.31
N GLY A 261 -13.97 -9.43 -14.38
CA GLY A 261 -13.80 -8.11 -13.81
C GLY A 261 -13.53 -8.13 -12.30
N ALA A 262 -14.24 -7.29 -11.55
CA ALA A 262 -13.93 -7.06 -10.15
C ALA A 262 -14.41 -8.22 -9.25
N PHE A 263 -13.55 -8.63 -8.32
CA PHE A 263 -13.80 -9.69 -7.34
C PHE A 263 -13.06 -9.35 -6.04
N THR A 264 -13.68 -9.59 -4.89
CA THR A 264 -13.08 -9.35 -3.57
C THR A 264 -13.13 -10.62 -2.74
N GLY A 265 -12.00 -11.28 -2.58
CA GLY A 265 -11.83 -12.43 -1.70
C GLY A 265 -11.05 -12.08 -0.43
N ILE A 266 -11.04 -13.00 0.52
CA ILE A 266 -10.34 -12.79 1.81
C ILE A 266 -8.83 -12.62 1.59
N ASP A 267 -8.23 -13.47 0.75
CA ASP A 267 -6.78 -13.54 0.56
C ASP A 267 -6.30 -12.98 -0.79
N HIS A 268 -7.18 -12.73 -1.75
CA HIS A 268 -6.85 -12.13 -3.05
C HIS A 268 -8.07 -11.48 -3.69
N GLY A 269 -7.85 -10.62 -4.68
CA GLY A 269 -8.94 -10.00 -5.43
C GLY A 269 -8.49 -9.08 -6.57
N VAL A 270 -9.48 -8.67 -7.36
CA VAL A 270 -9.37 -7.71 -8.46
C VAL A 270 -10.28 -6.53 -8.14
N LEU A 271 -9.69 -5.37 -7.89
CA LEU A 271 -10.40 -4.16 -7.50
C LEU A 271 -10.81 -3.30 -8.71
N GLU A 272 -10.06 -3.40 -9.80
CA GLU A 272 -10.37 -2.71 -11.05
C GLU A 272 -9.83 -3.50 -12.24
N ARG A 273 -10.63 -3.55 -13.31
CA ARG A 273 -10.19 -3.97 -14.64
C ARG A 273 -10.93 -3.14 -15.69
N SER A 274 -10.18 -2.51 -16.60
CA SER A 274 -10.75 -1.61 -17.61
C SER A 274 -9.99 -1.69 -18.93
N TYR A 275 -10.59 -2.34 -19.94
CA TYR A 275 -10.08 -2.38 -21.32
C TYR A 275 -9.90 -0.96 -21.88
N ARG A 276 -10.88 -0.08 -21.64
CA ARG A 276 -10.88 1.30 -22.15
C ARG A 276 -9.70 2.13 -21.64
N THR A 277 -9.32 1.98 -20.37
CA THR A 277 -8.27 2.81 -19.76
C THR A 277 -6.93 2.09 -19.63
N GLY A 278 -6.90 0.78 -19.90
CA GLY A 278 -5.78 -0.11 -19.66
C GLY A 278 -5.50 -0.37 -18.17
N ARG A 279 -6.38 0.08 -17.27
CA ARG A 279 -6.15 0.02 -15.81
C ARG A 279 -6.50 -1.34 -15.24
N THR A 280 -5.64 -1.81 -14.35
CA THR A 280 -5.92 -2.91 -13.43
C THR A 280 -5.51 -2.55 -12.01
N ALA A 281 -6.15 -3.20 -11.04
CA ALA A 281 -5.81 -3.15 -9.63
C ALA A 281 -6.16 -4.49 -8.99
N SER A 282 -5.23 -5.08 -8.25
CA SER A 282 -5.37 -6.41 -7.65
C SER A 282 -4.58 -6.51 -6.34
N TYR A 283 -4.92 -7.49 -5.53
CA TYR A 283 -4.17 -7.83 -4.32
C TYR A 283 -4.09 -9.34 -4.10
N ARG A 284 -3.02 -9.77 -3.44
CA ARG A 284 -2.85 -11.13 -2.92
C ARG A 284 -2.08 -11.10 -1.61
N TYR A 285 -2.51 -11.94 -0.68
CA TYR A 285 -1.80 -12.25 0.55
C TYR A 285 -1.39 -13.72 0.56
N HIS A 286 -0.12 -13.99 0.79
CA HIS A 286 0.48 -15.31 0.96
C HIS A 286 0.18 -15.87 2.36
N TRP A 287 -1.10 -15.87 2.75
CA TRP A 287 -1.52 -16.35 4.06
C TRP A 287 -1.57 -17.88 4.15
N ARG A 288 -1.97 -18.53 3.05
CA ARG A 288 -2.12 -20.00 2.97
C ARG A 288 -0.89 -20.68 2.39
N ASP A 289 0.03 -19.90 1.85
CA ASP A 289 1.21 -20.27 1.09
C ASP A 289 2.38 -19.32 1.47
N PRO A 290 2.78 -19.30 2.75
CA PRO A 290 3.75 -18.34 3.28
C PRO A 290 5.13 -18.44 2.61
N LEU A 291 5.73 -17.28 2.32
CA LEU A 291 7.05 -17.18 1.69
C LEU A 291 8.07 -16.58 2.67
N ALA A 292 8.76 -17.45 3.42
CA ALA A 292 9.78 -17.05 4.38
C ALA A 292 11.16 -16.88 3.72
N PHE A 293 11.98 -16.00 4.29
CA PHE A 293 13.34 -15.74 3.85
C PHE A 293 14.26 -15.51 5.05
N ARG A 294 15.55 -15.84 4.91
CA ARG A 294 16.57 -15.77 5.95
C ARG A 294 17.62 -14.69 5.70
N GLU A 295 17.93 -14.42 4.45
CA GLU A 295 18.99 -13.51 4.03
C GLU A 295 18.46 -12.35 3.18
N SER A 296 17.57 -12.62 2.23
CA SER A 296 17.01 -11.59 1.37
C SER A 296 15.74 -12.04 0.66
N PHE A 297 14.94 -11.06 0.22
CA PHE A 297 13.81 -11.27 -0.66
C PHE A 297 13.81 -10.21 -1.74
N ARG A 298 13.69 -10.64 -3.00
CA ARG A 298 13.46 -9.75 -4.14
C ARG A 298 12.30 -10.28 -4.98
N GLY A 299 11.31 -9.43 -5.19
CA GLY A 299 10.15 -9.74 -6.01
C GLY A 299 10.04 -8.78 -7.18
N ILE A 300 9.92 -9.33 -8.38
CA ILE A 300 9.74 -8.59 -9.62
C ILE A 300 8.50 -9.06 -10.37
N ILE A 301 7.99 -8.23 -11.27
CA ILE A 301 6.94 -8.61 -12.21
C ILE A 301 7.23 -8.02 -13.58
N HIS A 302 7.13 -8.86 -14.61
CA HIS A 302 7.28 -8.45 -16.00
C HIS A 302 6.06 -7.65 -16.46
N HIS A 303 6.23 -6.81 -17.48
CA HIS A 303 5.16 -6.00 -18.06
C HIS A 303 4.84 -6.43 -19.49
N GLY A 304 4.12 -7.55 -19.56
CA GLY A 304 3.82 -8.25 -20.79
C GLY A 304 5.02 -8.99 -21.37
N MET A 305 4.82 -9.64 -22.51
CA MET A 305 5.86 -10.46 -23.14
C MET A 305 7.13 -9.64 -23.43
N ASN A 306 8.29 -10.08 -22.92
CA ASN A 306 9.60 -9.43 -23.06
C ASN A 306 9.71 -7.98 -22.52
N ASP A 307 8.83 -7.58 -21.59
CA ASP A 307 8.85 -6.24 -20.98
C ASP A 307 8.79 -5.11 -22.01
N VAL A 308 7.88 -5.23 -22.98
CA VAL A 308 7.74 -4.23 -24.07
C VAL A 308 6.47 -3.40 -23.97
N ILE A 309 5.55 -3.72 -23.05
CA ILE A 309 4.30 -2.98 -22.93
C ILE A 309 4.54 -1.70 -22.12
N PRO A 310 4.39 -0.51 -22.72
CA PRO A 310 4.54 0.73 -21.96
C PRO A 310 3.41 0.81 -20.93
N ALA A 311 3.73 0.59 -19.66
CA ALA A 311 2.75 0.53 -18.59
C ALA A 311 3.19 1.35 -17.38
N GLU A 312 2.23 1.97 -16.69
CA GLU A 312 2.46 2.53 -15.36
C GLU A 312 2.32 1.41 -14.33
N TYR A 313 3.21 1.35 -13.34
CA TYR A 313 3.16 0.39 -12.23
C TYR A 313 3.21 1.14 -10.91
N ALA A 314 2.35 0.77 -9.95
CA ALA A 314 2.48 1.19 -8.57
C ALA A 314 2.03 0.07 -7.65
N SER A 315 2.79 -0.20 -6.59
CA SER A 315 2.55 -1.31 -5.69
C SER A 315 2.82 -0.95 -4.24
N THR A 316 2.16 -1.65 -3.32
CA THR A 316 2.53 -1.71 -1.90
C THR A 316 2.82 -3.16 -1.56
N ALA A 317 4.06 -3.46 -1.21
CA ALA A 317 4.46 -4.76 -0.68
C ALA A 317 4.34 -4.75 0.84
N TYR A 318 3.88 -5.85 1.42
CA TYR A 318 3.75 -6.04 2.87
C TYR A 318 4.54 -7.28 3.29
N TRP A 319 5.25 -7.19 4.42
CA TRP A 319 6.00 -8.32 4.96
C TRP A 319 6.28 -8.14 6.45
N TYR A 320 6.78 -9.20 7.08
CA TYR A 320 7.30 -9.20 8.43
C TYR A 320 8.81 -9.43 8.40
N GLN A 321 9.58 -8.76 9.24
CA GLN A 321 11.03 -8.96 9.27
C GLN A 321 11.63 -8.63 10.63
N LYS A 322 12.72 -9.33 10.98
CA LYS A 322 13.48 -9.13 12.22
C LYS A 322 14.43 -7.93 12.10
N GLY A 323 14.76 -7.33 13.24
CA GLY A 323 15.73 -6.24 13.33
C GLY A 323 15.19 -4.89 12.87
N PRO A 324 16.04 -3.84 12.93
CA PRO A 324 15.63 -2.46 12.65
C PRO A 324 15.30 -2.25 11.17
N ALA A 325 14.52 -1.22 10.86
CA ALA A 325 14.31 -0.78 9.48
C ALA A 325 15.60 -0.30 8.82
N GLY A 326 15.89 -0.81 7.62
CA GLY A 326 16.99 -0.31 6.80
C GLY A 326 16.66 1.04 6.17
N GLY A 327 17.65 1.93 6.04
CA GLY A 327 17.51 3.25 5.43
C GLY A 327 17.58 3.29 3.89
N GLY A 328 17.61 2.13 3.23
CA GLY A 328 17.87 2.02 1.79
C GLY A 328 16.74 2.48 0.86
N TYR A 329 15.54 2.70 1.40
CA TYR A 329 14.39 3.18 0.62
C TYR A 329 13.86 4.51 1.14
N SER A 330 13.61 5.44 0.22
CA SER A 330 12.86 6.66 0.47
C SER A 330 11.73 6.77 -0.54
N ILE A 331 10.55 7.11 -0.05
CA ILE A 331 9.41 7.38 -0.91
C ILE A 331 9.70 8.57 -1.87
N PRO A 332 9.31 8.48 -3.17
CA PRO A 332 9.47 9.59 -4.11
C PRO A 332 8.78 10.89 -3.64
N PRO A 333 9.20 12.07 -4.10
CA PRO A 333 8.50 13.33 -3.84
C PRO A 333 7.07 13.31 -4.42
N VAL A 334 6.18 14.16 -3.91
CA VAL A 334 4.75 14.14 -4.23
C VAL A 334 4.45 14.20 -5.74
N GLU A 335 5.26 14.92 -6.51
CA GLU A 335 5.14 15.03 -7.97
C GLU A 335 5.44 13.70 -8.70
N GLY A 336 6.24 12.83 -8.08
CA GLY A 336 6.50 11.46 -8.55
C GLY A 336 5.41 10.47 -8.14
N ARG A 337 4.55 10.81 -7.17
CA ARG A 337 3.50 9.92 -6.65
C ARG A 337 2.14 10.20 -7.28
N VAL A 338 1.77 11.47 -7.38
CA VAL A 338 0.50 11.91 -7.97
C VAL A 338 0.63 11.90 -9.49
N PRO A 339 -0.19 11.12 -10.23
CA PRO A 339 -0.18 11.17 -11.68
C PRO A 339 -0.47 12.60 -12.15
N ARG A 340 0.43 13.16 -12.97
CA ARG A 340 0.17 14.47 -13.58
C ARG A 340 -1.08 14.34 -14.44
N VAL A 341 -2.10 15.16 -14.16
CA VAL A 341 -3.15 15.41 -15.14
C VAL A 341 -2.42 16.02 -16.33
N ARG A 342 -2.38 15.31 -17.47
CA ARG A 342 -1.91 15.90 -18.73
C ARG A 342 -2.69 17.20 -18.90
N ASP A 343 -1.98 18.32 -18.88
CA ASP A 343 -2.52 19.58 -19.34
C ASP A 343 -3.02 19.32 -20.77
N ARG A 344 -4.34 19.20 -20.93
CA ARG A 344 -4.94 19.05 -22.25
C ARG A 344 -4.72 20.41 -22.88
N GLY A 345 -3.69 20.49 -23.71
CA GLY A 345 -3.15 21.71 -24.29
C GLY A 345 -4.18 22.84 -24.38
N ARG A 346 -4.06 23.82 -23.49
CA ARG A 346 -4.41 25.18 -23.83
C ARG A 346 -3.43 25.60 -24.92
N LYS A 347 -3.83 25.43 -26.18
CA LYS A 347 -3.26 26.24 -27.24
C LYS A 347 -3.62 27.69 -26.88
N VAL A 348 -2.64 28.41 -26.37
CA VAL A 348 -2.67 29.87 -26.35
C VAL A 348 -2.55 30.28 -27.81
N PHE A 349 -3.66 30.73 -28.39
CA PHE A 349 -3.61 31.54 -29.59
C PHE A 349 -3.65 33.00 -29.13
N TYR A 350 -2.67 33.78 -29.59
CA TYR A 350 -2.74 35.24 -29.56
C TYR A 350 -3.89 35.74 -30.43
#